data_AF-A0A7Y0TMF3-F1
#
_entry.id   AF-A0A7Y0TMF3-F1
#
_cell.length_a   1.000
_cell.length_b   1.000
_cell.length_c   1.000
_cell.angle_alpha   90.00
_cell.angle_beta   90.00
_cell.angle_gamma   90.00
#
_symmetry.space_group_name_H-M   'P 1'
#
loop_
_entity.id
_entity.type
_entity.pdbx_description
1 polymer ?
#
loop_
_entity_poly.entity_id
_entity_poly.type
_entity_poly.pdbx_seq_one_letter_code
_entity_poly.pdbx_strand_id
1 'polypeptide(L)'
;MKLDSYHITKLLGYIAQGLSKESTCFLAGISKSTFYKWYNEGKEHERQGDESLQRQLYDGVALAEAQCEQMRLRTFTNDTKGDWRASARYLEHTRPDLYANRKTHPEKGEKAEIRVIG
;
A
#
# COMPACT_ATOMS: atom_id res chain seq x y z
N MET A 1 -19.91 18.91 -3.79
CA MET A 1 -18.51 19.20 -4.14
C MET A 1 -18.14 18.41 -5.38
N LYS A 2 -17.44 19.02 -6.34
CA LYS A 2 -16.97 18.34 -7.57
C LYS A 2 -15.50 17.96 -7.41
N LEU A 3 -15.09 16.86 -8.01
CA LEU A 3 -13.67 16.48 -8.08
C LEU A 3 -12.95 17.42 -9.05
N ASP A 4 -11.77 17.87 -8.64
CA ASP A 4 -10.82 18.64 -9.47
C ASP A 4 -9.40 18.08 -9.31
N SER A 5 -8.49 18.52 -10.17
CA SER A 5 -7.09 18.06 -10.17
C SER A 5 -6.32 18.41 -8.90
N TYR A 6 -6.72 19.46 -8.17
CA TYR A 6 -6.08 19.85 -6.92
C TYR A 6 -6.34 18.81 -5.82
N HIS A 7 -7.60 18.38 -5.69
CA HIS A 7 -7.96 17.32 -4.74
C HIS A 7 -7.29 16.00 -5.09
N ILE A 8 -7.22 15.63 -6.37
CA ILE A 8 -6.51 14.42 -6.81
C ILE A 8 -5.05 14.48 -6.36
N THR A 9 -4.35 15.59 -6.67
CA THR A 9 -2.93 15.76 -6.34
C THR A 9 -2.69 15.62 -4.83
N LYS A 10 -3.54 16.25 -4.00
CA LYS A 10 -3.44 16.12 -2.54
C LYS A 10 -3.70 14.71 -2.05
N LEU A 11 -4.79 14.09 -2.49
CA LEU A 11 -5.17 12.74 -2.06
C LEU A 11 -4.07 11.73 -2.38
N LEU A 12 -3.57 11.75 -3.62
CA LEU A 12 -2.50 10.85 -4.05
C LEU A 12 -1.19 11.13 -3.32
N GLY A 13 -0.83 12.40 -3.11
CA GLY A 13 0.36 12.79 -2.36
C GLY A 13 0.33 12.31 -0.90
N TYR A 14 -0.82 12.37 -0.23
CA TYR A 14 -0.96 11.86 1.14
C TYR A 14 -0.93 10.32 1.19
N ILE A 15 -1.55 9.64 0.22
CA ILE A 15 -1.49 8.17 0.12
C ILE A 15 -0.06 7.70 -0.12
N ALA A 16 0.68 8.38 -1.00
CA ALA A 16 2.10 8.07 -1.28
C ALA A 16 3.00 8.23 -0.04
N GLN A 17 2.62 9.09 0.91
CA GLN A 17 3.31 9.23 2.19
C GLN A 17 2.94 8.12 3.20
N GLY A 18 1.97 7.26 2.88
CA GLY A 18 1.50 6.17 3.74
C GLY A 18 0.44 6.57 4.77
N LEU A 19 -0.29 7.66 4.50
CA LEU A 19 -1.43 8.04 5.33
C LEU A 19 -2.62 7.12 5.06
N SER A 20 -3.43 6.87 6.09
CA SER A 20 -4.71 6.17 5.95
C SER A 20 -5.66 6.95 5.04
N LYS A 21 -6.66 6.28 4.45
CA LYS A 21 -7.69 6.98 3.66
C LYS A 21 -8.44 8.02 4.49
N GLU A 22 -8.65 7.76 5.78
CA GLU A 22 -9.25 8.70 6.73
C GLU A 22 -8.44 9.99 6.88
N SER A 23 -7.17 9.88 7.25
CA SER A 23 -6.29 11.03 7.44
C SER A 23 -6.07 11.77 6.13
N THR A 24 -5.95 11.04 5.03
CA THR A 24 -5.88 11.59 3.67
C THR A 24 -7.09 12.46 3.36
N CYS A 25 -8.31 11.97 3.61
CA CYS A 25 -9.55 12.74 3.38
C CYS A 25 -9.60 13.99 4.26
N PHE A 26 -9.28 13.85 5.55
CA PHE A 26 -9.27 14.95 6.51
C PHE A 26 -8.30 16.07 6.09
N LEU A 27 -7.07 15.72 5.73
CA LEU A 27 -6.05 16.68 5.27
C LEU A 27 -6.38 17.30 3.90
N ALA A 28 -7.09 16.56 3.05
CA ALA A 28 -7.59 17.06 1.77
C ALA A 28 -8.87 17.91 1.93
N GLY A 29 -9.45 18.01 3.13
CA GLY A 29 -10.66 18.80 3.39
C GLY A 29 -11.94 18.18 2.85
N ILE A 30 -11.98 16.85 2.65
CA ILE A 30 -13.15 16.14 2.12
C ILE A 30 -13.64 15.06 3.08
N SER A 31 -14.91 14.68 2.94
CA SER A 31 -15.44 13.52 3.67
C SER A 31 -14.97 12.20 3.06
N LYS A 32 -14.88 11.14 3.88
CA LYS A 32 -14.65 9.77 3.41
C LYS A 32 -15.67 9.34 2.36
N SER A 33 -16.94 9.66 2.57
CA SER A 33 -18.02 9.32 1.64
C SER A 33 -17.80 9.94 0.26
N THR A 34 -17.30 11.17 0.21
CA THR A 34 -16.98 11.86 -1.05
C THR A 34 -15.82 11.18 -1.77
N PHE A 35 -14.75 10.83 -1.04
CA PHE A 35 -13.64 10.07 -1.60
C PHE A 35 -14.08 8.75 -2.21
N TYR A 36 -14.80 7.91 -1.44
CA TYR A 36 -15.24 6.60 -1.91
C TYR A 36 -16.23 6.70 -3.07
N LYS A 37 -17.10 7.72 -3.08
CA LYS A 37 -17.96 7.99 -4.23
C LYS A 37 -17.14 8.21 -5.50
N TRP A 38 -16.18 9.14 -5.47
CA TRP A 38 -15.33 9.43 -6.64
C TRP A 38 -14.47 8.24 -7.06
N TYR A 39 -13.92 7.50 -6.09
CA TYR A 39 -13.11 6.32 -6.35
C TYR A 39 -13.94 5.21 -7.02
N ASN A 40 -15.15 4.95 -6.53
CA ASN A 40 -16.05 3.94 -7.12
C ASN A 40 -16.56 4.35 -8.50
N GLU A 41 -16.86 5.64 -8.72
CA GLU A 41 -17.17 6.17 -10.06
C GLU A 41 -15.98 5.93 -11.02
N GLY A 42 -14.76 6.21 -10.57
CA GLY A 42 -13.55 5.99 -11.37
C GLY A 42 -13.32 4.53 -11.75
N LYS A 43 -13.60 3.61 -10.82
CA LYS A 43 -13.58 2.17 -11.06
C LYS A 43 -14.57 1.74 -12.13
N GLU A 44 -15.76 2.35 -12.17
CA GLU A 44 -16.75 2.04 -13.20
C GLU A 44 -16.33 2.62 -14.56
N HIS A 45 -15.81 3.85 -14.57
CA HIS A 45 -15.27 4.49 -15.76
C HIS A 45 -14.09 3.71 -16.36
N GLU A 46 -13.31 3.02 -15.53
CA GLU A 46 -12.29 2.09 -16.01
C GLU A 46 -12.87 1.00 -16.92
N ARG A 47 -13.99 0.40 -16.52
CA ARG A 47 -14.63 -0.68 -17.26
C ARG A 47 -15.21 -0.21 -18.60
N GLN A 48 -15.51 1.08 -18.68
CA GLN A 48 -16.09 1.73 -19.85
C GLN A 48 -15.04 2.37 -20.77
N GLY A 49 -13.77 2.44 -20.33
CA GLY A 49 -12.69 3.07 -21.10
C GLY A 49 -12.71 4.61 -21.08
N ASP A 50 -13.32 5.23 -20.07
CA ASP A 50 -13.40 6.70 -19.93
C ASP A 50 -12.19 7.26 -19.16
N GLU A 51 -11.63 8.39 -19.63
CA GLU A 51 -10.46 9.10 -19.08
C GLU A 51 -10.83 10.25 -18.11
N SER A 52 -12.00 10.18 -17.48
CA SER A 52 -12.45 11.13 -16.46
C SER A 52 -11.46 11.40 -15.30
N LEU A 53 -11.67 12.50 -14.57
CA LEU A 53 -10.92 12.79 -13.33
C LEU A 53 -11.07 11.70 -12.26
N GLN A 54 -12.25 11.07 -12.19
CA GLN A 54 -12.48 9.94 -11.29
C GLN A 54 -11.62 8.73 -11.69
N ARG A 55 -11.49 8.46 -12.99
CA ARG A 55 -10.57 7.43 -13.52
C ARG A 55 -9.14 7.72 -13.10
N GLN A 56 -8.69 8.97 -13.28
CA GLN A 56 -7.34 9.39 -12.87
C GLN A 56 -7.10 9.22 -11.36
N LEU A 57 -8.09 9.54 -10.53
CA LEU A 57 -8.02 9.28 -9.09
C LEU A 57 -7.91 7.78 -8.80
N TYR A 58 -8.73 6.95 -9.45
CA TYR A 58 -8.75 5.51 -9.25
C TYR A 58 -7.40 4.86 -9.60
N ASP A 59 -6.86 5.13 -10.79
CA ASP A 59 -5.57 4.60 -11.22
C ASP A 59 -4.43 5.15 -10.34
N GLY A 60 -4.49 6.45 -10.04
CA GLY A 60 -3.49 7.13 -9.22
C GLY A 60 -3.37 6.56 -7.82
N VAL A 61 -4.45 6.03 -7.23
CA VAL A 61 -4.41 5.41 -5.90
C VAL A 61 -3.48 4.20 -5.87
N ALA A 62 -3.57 3.31 -6.88
CA ALA A 62 -2.71 2.14 -6.96
C ALA A 62 -1.23 2.55 -7.12
N LEU A 63 -0.96 3.54 -7.97
CA LEU A 63 0.38 4.10 -8.15
C LEU A 63 0.93 4.72 -6.86
N ALA A 64 0.12 5.52 -6.15
CA ALA A 64 0.51 6.14 -4.90
C ALA A 64 0.80 5.08 -3.81
N GLU A 65 0.03 4.01 -3.76
CA GLU A 65 0.28 2.90 -2.84
C GLU A 65 1.61 2.20 -3.16
N ALA A 66 1.93 1.95 -4.43
CA ALA A 66 3.21 1.40 -4.84
C ALA A 66 4.39 2.34 -4.52
N GLN A 67 4.22 3.65 -4.66
CA GLN A 67 5.22 4.65 -4.26
C GLN A 67 5.45 4.64 -2.74
N CYS A 68 4.39 4.50 -1.95
CA CYS A 68 4.51 4.35 -0.50
C CYS A 68 5.34 3.10 -0.13
N GLU A 69 5.06 1.97 -0.78
CA GLU A 69 5.81 0.73 -0.60
C GLU A 69 7.28 0.88 -0.98
N GLN A 70 7.57 1.48 -2.14
CA GLN A 70 8.94 1.78 -2.56
C GLN A 70 9.66 2.63 -1.50
N MET A 71 9.04 3.71 -1.02
CA MET A 71 9.62 4.57 0.01
C MET A 71 9.96 3.79 1.29
N ARG A 72 9.05 2.91 1.73
CA ARG A 72 9.28 2.05 2.90
C ARG A 72 10.42 1.06 2.65
N LEU A 73 10.52 0.47 1.47
CA LEU A 73 11.60 -0.45 1.11
C LEU A 73 12.97 0.24 1.04
N ARG A 74 13.04 1.52 0.67
CA ARG A 74 14.30 2.30 0.70
C ARG A 74 14.86 2.50 2.12
N THR A 75 14.06 2.29 3.17
CA THR A 75 14.58 2.31 4.55
C THR A 75 15.46 1.11 4.89
N PHE A 76 15.42 0.05 4.09
CA PHE A 76 16.27 -1.13 4.28
C PHE A 76 17.64 -0.99 3.61
N THR A 77 17.80 -0.10 2.62
CA THR A 77 19.00 -0.04 1.78
C THR A 77 20.07 0.94 2.30
N ASN A 78 20.13 1.24 3.60
CA ASN A 78 21.01 2.27 4.21
C ASN A 78 20.91 3.70 3.61
N ASP A 79 20.02 3.91 2.64
CA ASP A 79 19.87 5.13 1.85
C ASP A 79 19.10 6.23 2.62
N THR A 80 18.56 5.89 3.79
CA THR A 80 17.78 6.80 4.64
C THR A 80 18.04 6.53 6.12
N LYS A 81 17.96 7.56 6.97
CA LYS A 81 18.10 7.47 8.45
C LYS A 81 16.83 6.92 9.15
N GLY A 82 15.97 6.21 8.44
CA GLY A 82 14.68 5.73 8.97
C GLY A 82 14.83 4.45 9.79
N ASP A 83 13.95 4.24 10.78
CA ASP A 83 13.87 2.94 11.47
C ASP A 83 13.22 1.91 10.55
N TRP A 84 14.05 1.05 9.96
CA TRP A 84 13.61 -0.03 9.08
C TRP A 84 12.58 -0.96 9.75
N ARG A 85 12.60 -1.10 11.09
CA ARG A 85 11.65 -1.94 11.82
C ARG A 85 10.24 -1.34 11.77
N ALA A 86 10.14 -0.02 11.88
CA ALA A 86 8.86 0.67 11.74
C ALA A 86 8.29 0.52 10.33
N SER A 87 9.14 0.62 9.30
CA SER A 87 8.74 0.36 7.92
C SER A 87 8.32 -1.09 7.68
N ALA A 88 9.06 -2.06 8.22
CA ALA A 88 8.72 -3.49 8.15
C ALA A 88 7.33 -3.74 8.75
N ARG A 89 7.08 -3.25 9.97
CA ARG A 89 5.78 -3.40 10.64
C ARG A 89 4.65 -2.75 9.85
N TYR A 90 4.88 -1.58 9.26
CA TYR A 90 3.88 -0.93 8.40
C TYR A 90 3.52 -1.81 7.20
N LEU A 91 4.52 -2.40 6.53
CA LEU A 91 4.30 -3.29 5.39
C LEU A 91 3.61 -4.60 5.81
N GLU A 92 3.97 -5.19 6.95
CA GLU A 92 3.30 -6.38 7.52
C GLU A 92 1.80 -6.14 7.74
N HIS A 93 1.41 -4.98 8.27
CA HIS A 93 0.00 -4.67 8.53
C HIS A 93 -0.79 -4.28 7.28
N THR A 94 -0.16 -3.58 6.34
CA THR A 94 -0.86 -3.05 5.16
C THR A 94 -0.87 -4.01 3.97
N ARG A 95 0.10 -4.94 3.90
CA ARG A 95 0.29 -5.90 2.81
C ARG A 95 0.68 -7.27 3.37
N PRO A 96 -0.17 -7.89 4.22
CA PRO A 96 0.16 -9.15 4.88
C PRO A 96 0.42 -10.28 3.89
N ASP A 97 -0.26 -10.30 2.74
CA ASP A 97 -0.06 -11.36 1.73
C ASP A 97 1.39 -11.45 1.24
N LEU A 98 2.07 -10.30 1.18
CA LEU A 98 3.46 -10.17 0.72
C LEU A 98 4.47 -10.20 1.85
N TYR A 99 4.15 -9.56 2.99
CA TYR A 99 5.14 -9.27 4.04
C TYR A 99 4.85 -9.92 5.39
N ALA A 100 3.72 -10.60 5.58
CA ALA A 100 3.43 -11.24 6.86
C ALA A 100 4.54 -12.23 7.20
N ASN A 101 5.01 -12.14 8.45
CA ASN A 101 5.96 -13.09 8.99
C ASN A 101 5.27 -14.46 9.13
N ARG A 102 5.41 -15.29 8.08
CA ARG A 102 4.97 -16.68 8.10
C ARG A 102 5.93 -17.43 9.01
N LYS A 103 5.50 -17.68 10.25
CA LYS A 103 6.17 -18.65 11.11
C LYS A 103 6.05 -20.01 10.42
N THR A 104 7.09 -20.43 9.72
CA THR A 104 7.27 -21.82 9.33
C THR A 104 7.36 -22.62 10.62
N HIS A 105 6.31 -23.37 10.93
CA HIS A 105 6.44 -24.44 11.90
C HIS A 105 7.50 -25.39 11.35
N PRO A 106 8.59 -25.68 12.08
CA PRO A 106 9.48 -26.74 11.65
C PRO A 106 8.66 -28.02 11.61
N GLU A 107 8.51 -28.60 10.42
CA GLU A 107 8.00 -29.97 10.29
C GLU A 107 8.85 -30.86 11.19
N LYS A 108 8.20 -31.67 12.03
CA LYS A 108 8.85 -32.57 12.99
C LYS A 108 9.93 -33.36 12.25
N GLY A 109 11.19 -33.11 12.63
CA GLY A 109 12.35 -33.69 11.97
C GLY A 109 12.29 -35.21 11.89
N GLU A 110 12.44 -35.73 10.68
CA GLU A 110 12.95 -37.08 10.49
C GLU A 110 14.41 -37.09 10.95
N LYS A 111 14.68 -37.81 12.04
CA LYS A 111 16.06 -38.08 12.46
C LYS A 111 16.71 -38.95 11.38
N ALA A 112 17.57 -38.35 10.57
CA ALA A 112 18.46 -39.11 9.71
C ALA A 112 19.42 -39.92 10.60
N GLU A 113 19.21 -41.23 10.71
CA GLU A 113 20.20 -42.14 11.26
C GLU A 113 21.41 -42.14 10.33
N ILE A 114 22.49 -41.51 10.76
CA ILE A 114 23.77 -41.56 10.06
C ILE A 114 24.38 -42.93 10.37
N ARG A 115 24.26 -43.88 9.44
CA ARG A 115 25.04 -45.12 9.49
C ARG A 115 26.49 -44.80 9.12
N VAL A 116 27.37 -44.77 10.13
CA VAL A 116 28.82 -44.82 9.93
C VAL A 116 29.15 -46.23 9.47
N ILE A 117 29.56 -46.35 8.20
CA ILE A 117 30.06 -47.59 7.62
C ILE A 117 31.55 -47.68 7.99
N GLY A 118 31.90 -48.66 8.81
CA GLY A 118 33.29 -49.02 9.10
C GLY A 118 33.88 -49.95 8.04
#